data_AF-A0A1L3ZQM3-F1
#
_entry.id   AF-A0A1L3ZQM3-F1
#
_cell.length_a   1.000
_cell.length_b   1.000
_cell.length_c   1.000
_cell.angle_alpha   90.00
_cell.angle_beta   90.00
_cell.angle_gamma   90.00
#
_symmetry.space_group_name_H-M   'P 1'
#
loop_
_entity.id
_entity.type
_entity.pdbx_description
1 polymer ?
#
loop_
_entity_poly.entity_id
_entity_poly.type
_entity_poly.pdbx_seq_one_letter_code
_entity_poly.pdbx_strand_id
1 'polypeptide(L)'
;MVAEHTRIGIYEAGRRSIGLAYLLWFFLGTFGAHRFYLKRTGSGWVQFGVHVGGWLLIALALWRVGQGSYVETAQSGAYMMRMSWSAALGGGILAWMGWALLAIVWPWWLIDAFLIPGIARRFNRRLREAIGR
;
A
#
# COMPACT_ATOMS: atom_id res chain seq x y z
N MET A 1 30.93 35.23 -0.62
CA MET A 1 31.10 33.94 -1.35
C MET A 1 30.90 32.70 -0.47
N VAL A 2 31.42 32.63 0.76
CA VAL A 2 31.28 31.41 1.62
C VAL A 2 29.82 31.01 1.91
N ALA A 3 28.93 31.97 2.18
CA ALA A 3 27.52 31.69 2.47
C ALA A 3 26.77 31.03 1.29
N GLU A 4 27.15 31.33 0.04
CA GLU A 4 26.54 30.77 -1.17
C GLU A 4 26.81 29.26 -1.27
N HIS A 5 28.08 28.86 -1.09
CA HIS A 5 28.50 27.46 -1.15
C HIS A 5 27.83 26.62 -0.06
N THR A 6 27.71 27.17 1.15
CA THR A 6 27.00 26.50 2.25
C THR A 6 25.52 26.29 1.92
N ARG A 7 24.84 27.29 1.34
CA ARG A 7 23.43 27.18 0.91
C ARG A 7 23.23 26.13 -0.17
N ILE A 8 24.11 26.09 -1.17
CA ILE A 8 24.08 25.08 -2.24
C ILE A 8 24.30 23.68 -1.66
N GLY A 9 25.28 23.50 -0.77
CA GLY A 9 25.55 22.22 -0.11
C GLY A 9 24.35 21.69 0.68
N ILE A 10 23.69 22.54 1.47
CA ILE A 10 22.50 22.17 2.25
C ILE A 10 21.32 21.81 1.33
N TYR A 11 21.14 22.54 0.22
CA TYR A 11 20.08 22.25 -0.75
C TYR A 11 20.31 20.91 -1.45
N GLU A 12 21.52 20.66 -1.94
CA GLU A 12 21.88 19.42 -2.63
C GLU A 12 21.74 18.19 -1.72
N ALA A 13 22.07 18.31 -0.43
CA ALA A 13 21.86 17.25 0.56
C ALA A 13 20.37 16.99 0.86
N GLY A 14 19.52 18.02 0.83
CA GLY A 14 18.10 17.91 1.19
C GLY A 14 17.16 17.59 0.02
N ARG A 15 17.56 17.84 -1.23
CA ARG A 15 16.69 17.66 -2.40
C ARG A 15 16.31 16.19 -2.61
N ARG A 16 15.11 15.96 -3.13
CA ARG A 16 14.61 14.61 -3.44
C ARG A 16 14.67 14.33 -4.93
N SER A 17 15.13 13.13 -5.29
CA SER A 17 15.21 12.67 -6.68
C SER A 17 13.88 12.12 -7.14
N ILE A 18 13.41 12.59 -8.30
CA ILE A 18 12.21 12.07 -8.94
C ILE A 18 12.42 10.61 -9.38
N GLY A 19 13.61 10.27 -9.86
CA GLY A 19 13.94 8.90 -10.28
C GLY A 19 13.86 7.90 -9.12
N LEU A 20 14.40 8.27 -7.95
CA LEU A 20 14.26 7.45 -6.74
C LEU A 20 12.80 7.30 -6.30
N ALA A 21 11.99 8.35 -6.45
CA ALA A 21 10.56 8.25 -6.15
C ALA A 21 9.84 7.27 -7.09
N TYR A 22 10.19 7.23 -8.38
CA TYR A 22 9.66 6.21 -9.32
C TYR A 22 10.17 4.80 -9.01
N LEU A 23 11.44 4.66 -8.63
CA LEU A 23 12.01 3.38 -8.23
C LEU A 23 11.25 2.80 -7.02
N LEU A 24 11.01 3.63 -6.00
CA LEU A 24 10.23 3.26 -4.82
C LEU A 24 8.76 2.97 -5.17
N TRP A 25 8.17 3.72 -6.11
CA TRP A 25 6.81 3.48 -6.58
C TRP A 25 6.67 2.16 -7.34
N PHE A 26 7.68 1.76 -8.11
CA PHE A 26 7.64 0.51 -8.85
C PHE A 26 7.74 -0.71 -7.93
N PHE A 27 8.72 -0.74 -7.02
CA PHE A 27 8.93 -1.89 -6.14
C PHE A 27 8.04 -1.91 -4.90
N LEU A 28 7.70 -0.74 -4.37
CA LEU A 28 7.08 -0.60 -3.05
C LEU A 28 5.92 0.41 -3.07
N GLY A 29 5.35 0.63 -4.26
CA GLY A 29 4.28 1.61 -4.47
C GLY A 29 2.97 1.26 -3.80
N THR A 30 2.58 -0.02 -3.79
CA THR A 30 1.35 -0.47 -3.10
C THR A 30 1.42 -0.26 -1.58
N PHE A 31 2.62 -0.22 -1.01
CA PHE A 31 2.88 0.10 0.40
C PHE A 31 3.04 1.60 0.69
N GLY A 32 3.04 2.46 -0.35
CA GLY A 32 3.15 3.91 -0.19
C GLY A 32 4.57 4.45 0.07
N ALA A 33 5.62 3.68 -0.23
CA ALA A 33 7.00 4.05 0.08
C ALA A 33 7.46 5.36 -0.60
N HIS A 34 7.07 5.58 -1.85
CA HIS A 34 7.33 6.81 -2.60
C HIS A 34 6.71 8.04 -1.90
N ARG A 35 5.57 7.88 -1.20
CA ARG A 35 4.95 8.98 -0.43
C ARG A 35 5.72 9.30 0.83
N PHE A 36 6.26 8.30 1.52
CA PHE A 36 7.12 8.51 2.69
C PHE A 36 8.44 9.20 2.31
N TYR A 37 9.06 8.78 1.20
CA TYR A 37 10.26 9.42 0.67
C TYR A 37 10.04 10.91 0.35
N LEU A 38 8.89 11.22 -0.25
CA LEU A 38 8.49 12.60 -0.59
C LEU A 38 7.85 13.36 0.59
N LYS A 39 7.98 12.86 1.83
CA LYS A 39 7.48 13.49 3.08
C LYS A 39 5.96 13.73 3.11
N ARG A 40 5.19 12.90 2.41
CA ARG A 40 3.71 12.91 2.43
C ARG A 40 3.17 11.75 3.28
N THR A 41 3.43 11.81 4.58
CA THR A 41 3.21 10.70 5.54
C THR A 41 1.75 10.29 5.70
N GLY A 42 0.81 11.25 5.82
CA GLY A 42 -0.60 10.95 6.06
C GLY A 42 -1.20 10.00 5.02
N SER A 43 -1.10 10.35 3.73
CA SER A 43 -1.58 9.47 2.65
C SER A 43 -0.75 8.19 2.46
N GLY A 44 0.53 8.19 2.88
CA GLY A 44 1.36 6.98 2.85
C GLY A 44 0.84 5.94 3.83
N TRP A 45 0.47 6.36 5.04
CA TRP A 45 -0.16 5.48 6.03
C TRP A 45 -1.51 4.94 5.60
N VAL A 46 -2.34 5.75 4.93
CA VAL A 46 -3.62 5.28 4.38
C VAL A 46 -3.38 4.19 3.34
N GLN A 47 -2.46 4.41 2.40
CA GLN A 47 -2.14 3.44 1.35
C GLN A 47 -1.59 2.13 1.93
N PHE A 48 -0.66 2.23 2.89
CA PHE A 48 -0.15 1.08 3.63
C PHE A 48 -1.25 0.33 4.37
N GLY A 49 -2.12 1.05 5.09
CA GLY A 49 -3.23 0.48 5.85
C GLY A 49 -4.26 -0.24 4.98
N VAL A 50 -4.60 0.30 3.81
CA VAL A 50 -5.50 -0.36 2.86
C VAL A 50 -4.87 -1.65 2.33
N HIS A 51 -3.58 -1.63 1.96
CA HIS A 51 -2.92 -2.81 1.41
C HIS A 51 -2.77 -3.92 2.47
N VAL A 52 -2.26 -3.57 3.66
CA VAL A 52 -2.10 -4.53 4.76
C VAL A 52 -3.45 -5.01 5.28
N GLY A 53 -4.41 -4.11 5.47
CA GLY A 53 -5.77 -4.46 5.91
C GLY A 53 -6.49 -5.40 4.94
N GLY A 54 -6.35 -5.17 3.63
CA GLY A 54 -6.89 -6.06 2.59
C GLY A 54 -6.32 -7.48 2.68
N TRP A 55 -4.99 -7.61 2.79
CA TRP A 55 -4.34 -8.91 2.99
C TRP A 55 -4.71 -9.59 4.31
N LEU A 56 -4.82 -8.84 5.41
CA LEU A 56 -5.25 -9.37 6.70
C LEU A 56 -6.68 -9.92 6.66
N LEU A 57 -7.60 -9.25 5.96
CA LEU A 57 -8.97 -9.74 5.77
C LEU A 57 -9.01 -11.03 4.95
N ILE A 58 -8.19 -11.12 3.89
CA ILE A 58 -8.08 -12.34 3.08
C ILE A 58 -7.47 -13.47 3.93
N ALA A 59 -6.41 -13.21 4.68
CA ALA A 59 -5.80 -14.20 5.57
C ALA A 59 -6.80 -14.69 6.63
N LEU A 60 -7.57 -13.78 7.23
CA LEU A 60 -8.64 -14.12 8.17
C LEU A 60 -9.73 -14.97 7.50
N ALA A 61 -10.13 -14.62 6.28
CA ALA A 61 -11.10 -15.39 5.50
C ALA A 61 -10.63 -16.82 5.23
N LEU A 62 -9.38 -16.99 4.77
CA LEU A 62 -8.78 -18.29 4.50
C LEU A 62 -8.63 -19.12 5.77
N TRP A 63 -8.18 -18.51 6.86
CA TRP A 63 -8.11 -19.16 8.17
C TRP A 63 -9.49 -19.62 8.64
N ARG A 64 -10.55 -18.82 8.43
CA ARG A 64 -11.94 -19.20 8.74
C ARG A 64 -12.44 -20.39 7.93
N VAL A 65 -12.12 -20.45 6.64
CA VAL A 65 -12.46 -21.61 5.81
C VAL A 65 -11.72 -22.86 6.28
N GLY A 66 -10.45 -22.72 6.67
CA GLY A 66 -9.61 -23.81 7.19
C GLY A 66 -10.13 -24.44 8.48
N GLN A 67 -10.84 -23.68 9.34
CA GLN A 67 -11.42 -24.23 10.58
C GLN A 67 -12.68 -25.09 10.37
N GLY A 68 -13.31 -25.05 9.20
CA GLY A 68 -14.57 -25.75 8.92
C GLY A 68 -14.45 -27.23 8.53
N SER A 69 -13.26 -27.83 8.64
CA SER A 69 -12.92 -29.06 7.91
C SER A 69 -12.56 -30.26 8.79
N TYR A 70 -13.33 -30.57 9.84
CA TYR A 70 -13.33 -31.92 10.46
C TYR A 70 -14.72 -32.24 11.04
N VAL A 71 -15.69 -32.55 10.18
CA VAL A 71 -16.86 -33.33 10.63
C VAL A 71 -16.59 -34.75 10.19
N GLU A 72 -16.09 -35.58 11.10
CA GLU A 72 -16.12 -37.03 10.91
C GLU A 72 -17.59 -37.45 10.76
N THR A 73 -18.03 -37.65 9.53
CA THR A 73 -19.20 -38.48 9.27
C THR A 73 -18.66 -39.74 8.64
N ALA A 74 -18.39 -40.70 9.53
CA ALA A 74 -18.19 -42.08 9.14
C ALA A 74 -19.33 -42.49 8.20
N GLN A 75 -18.95 -43.20 7.14
CA GLN A 75 -19.85 -44.04 6.34
C GLN A 75 -20.73 -43.34 5.29
N SER A 76 -20.12 -42.80 4.24
CA SER A 76 -20.58 -43.02 2.84
C SER A 76 -19.62 -42.36 1.85
N GLY A 77 -19.06 -43.15 0.94
CA GLY A 77 -18.08 -42.77 -0.08
C GLY A 77 -18.62 -41.91 -1.23
N ALA A 78 -19.32 -40.82 -0.91
CA ALA A 78 -19.59 -39.76 -1.85
C ALA A 78 -18.77 -38.54 -1.41
N TYR A 79 -17.73 -38.20 -2.18
CA TYR A 79 -16.94 -36.99 -2.01
C TYR A 79 -17.79 -35.76 -2.34
N MET A 80 -18.84 -35.50 -1.57
CA MET A 80 -19.62 -34.27 -1.68
C MET A 80 -18.98 -33.24 -0.78
N MET A 81 -18.21 -32.35 -1.39
CA MET A 81 -17.78 -31.09 -0.79
C MET A 81 -19.01 -30.20 -0.59
N ARG A 82 -19.86 -30.53 0.40
CA ARG A 82 -21.00 -29.71 0.78
C ARG A 82 -20.48 -28.55 1.62
N MET A 83 -20.05 -27.49 0.97
CA MET A 83 -19.65 -26.25 1.65
C MET A 83 -20.88 -25.69 2.39
N SER A 84 -20.81 -25.62 3.72
CA SER A 84 -21.89 -25.07 4.55
C SER A 84 -22.14 -23.61 4.19
N TRP A 85 -23.41 -23.20 4.10
CA TRP A 85 -23.80 -21.80 3.86
C TRP A 85 -23.16 -20.83 4.86
N SER A 86 -22.99 -21.21 6.13
CA SER A 86 -22.32 -20.36 7.12
C SER A 86 -20.81 -20.18 6.86
N ALA A 87 -20.15 -21.21 6.31
CA ALA A 87 -18.74 -21.16 5.96
C ALA A 87 -18.51 -20.37 4.66
N ALA A 88 -19.39 -20.54 3.67
CA ALA A 88 -19.38 -19.78 2.43
C ALA A 88 -19.70 -18.30 2.64
N LEU A 89 -20.70 -17.99 3.46
CA LEU A 89 -21.06 -16.62 3.78
C LEU A 89 -19.99 -15.96 4.68
N GLY A 90 -19.48 -16.66 5.69
CA GLY A 90 -18.46 -16.11 6.59
C GLY A 90 -17.11 -15.88 5.90
N GLY A 91 -16.51 -16.94 5.32
CA GLY A 91 -15.20 -16.85 4.67
C GLY A 91 -15.27 -16.12 3.32
N GLY A 92 -16.31 -16.36 2.53
CA GLY A 92 -16.49 -15.72 1.23
C GLY A 92 -16.61 -14.21 1.34
N ILE A 93 -17.52 -13.69 2.17
CA ILE A 93 -17.73 -12.22 2.30
C ILE A 93 -16.45 -11.51 2.76
N LEU A 94 -15.73 -12.08 3.73
CA LEU A 94 -14.46 -11.50 4.20
C LEU A 94 -13.40 -11.47 3.09
N ALA A 95 -13.31 -12.53 2.28
CA ALA A 95 -12.40 -12.57 1.13
C ALA A 95 -12.77 -11.53 0.07
N TRP A 96 -14.06 -11.42 -0.29
CA TRP A 96 -14.55 -10.41 -1.24
C TRP A 96 -14.28 -8.98 -0.75
N MET A 97 -14.46 -8.72 0.55
CA MET A 97 -14.18 -7.42 1.14
C MET A 97 -12.68 -7.10 1.13
N GLY A 98 -11.83 -8.09 1.40
CA GLY A 98 -10.37 -7.95 1.24
C GLY A 98 -9.96 -7.65 -0.20
N TRP A 99 -10.51 -8.39 -1.18
CA TRP A 99 -10.27 -8.13 -2.61
C TRP A 99 -10.78 -6.76 -3.06
N ALA A 100 -11.94 -6.31 -2.57
CA ALA A 100 -12.47 -4.98 -2.87
C ALA A 100 -11.56 -3.86 -2.35
N LEU A 101 -11.00 -4.01 -1.15
CA LEU A 101 -10.02 -3.05 -0.61
C LEU A 101 -8.73 -3.04 -1.44
N LEU A 102 -8.22 -4.21 -1.84
CA LEU A 102 -7.02 -4.28 -2.69
C LEU A 102 -7.28 -3.74 -4.10
N ALA A 103 -8.49 -3.91 -4.64
CA ALA A 103 -8.88 -3.37 -5.94
C ALA A 103 -8.81 -1.84 -5.96
N ILE A 104 -9.06 -1.16 -4.84
CA ILE A 104 -8.90 0.30 -4.71
C ILE A 104 -7.42 0.72 -4.85
N VAL A 105 -6.48 -0.13 -4.41
CA VAL A 105 -5.04 0.18 -4.47
C VAL A 105 -4.53 0.26 -5.90
N TRP A 106 -5.12 -0.48 -6.86
CA TRP A 106 -4.64 -0.52 -8.24
C TRP A 106 -4.84 0.80 -8.99
N PRO A 107 -6.06 1.39 -9.06
CA PRO A 107 -6.25 2.72 -9.59
C PRO A 107 -5.42 3.78 -8.85
N TRP A 108 -5.31 3.66 -7.52
CA TRP A 108 -4.51 4.58 -6.73
C TRP A 108 -3.02 4.51 -7.11
N TRP A 109 -2.45 3.31 -7.23
CA TRP A 109 -1.07 3.10 -7.68
C TRP A 109 -0.81 3.73 -9.05
N LEU A 110 -1.77 3.65 -9.98
CA LEU A 110 -1.67 4.30 -11.29
C LEU A 110 -1.74 5.84 -11.19
N ILE A 111 -2.67 6.37 -10.39
CA ILE A 111 -2.80 7.82 -10.15
C ILE A 111 -1.50 8.39 -9.55
N ASP A 112 -0.80 7.60 -8.76
CA ASP A 112 0.46 8.01 -8.12
C ASP A 112 1.60 8.27 -9.10
N ALA A 113 1.64 7.54 -10.23
CA ALA A 113 2.61 7.79 -11.29
C ALA A 113 2.57 9.24 -11.78
N PHE A 114 1.37 9.84 -11.83
CA PHE A 114 1.15 11.23 -12.23
C PHE A 114 1.35 12.23 -11.09
N LEU A 115 1.13 11.81 -9.84
CA LEU A 115 1.30 12.67 -8.66
C LEU A 115 2.76 12.86 -8.25
N ILE A 116 3.63 11.87 -8.46
CA ILE A 116 5.04 11.89 -8.05
C ILE A 116 5.79 13.15 -8.52
N PRO A 117 5.76 13.54 -9.81
CA PRO A 117 6.42 14.74 -10.28
C PRO A 117 5.93 16.00 -9.57
N GLY A 118 4.62 16.09 -9.34
CA GLY A 118 4.00 17.23 -8.65
C GLY A 118 4.48 17.34 -7.20
N ILE A 119 4.51 16.22 -6.47
CA ILE A 119 4.92 16.21 -5.06
C ILE A 119 6.41 16.52 -4.92
N ALA A 120 7.26 15.88 -5.71
CA ALA A 120 8.71 16.10 -5.67
C ALA A 120 9.09 17.54 -5.97
N ARG A 121 8.48 18.15 -7.01
CA ARG A 121 8.72 19.56 -7.35
C ARG A 121 8.26 20.50 -6.24
N ARG A 122 7.13 20.23 -5.58
CA ARG A 122 6.66 21.05 -4.45
C ARG A 122 7.61 20.97 -3.26
N PHE A 123 8.10 19.78 -2.93
CA PHE A 123 9.05 19.61 -1.83
C PHE A 123 10.37 20.35 -2.10
N ASN A 124 10.97 20.13 -3.27
CA ASN A 124 12.24 20.77 -3.61
C ASN A 124 12.12 22.31 -3.68
N ARG A 125 10.97 22.84 -4.11
CA ARG A 125 10.72 24.29 -4.11
C ARG A 125 10.66 24.87 -2.69
N ARG A 126 9.91 24.21 -1.78
CA ARG A 126 9.85 24.61 -0.37
C ARG A 126 11.22 24.55 0.31
N LEU A 127 12.05 23.58 -0.04
CA LEU A 127 13.42 23.49 0.47
C LEU A 127 14.29 24.66 0.02
N ARG A 128 14.18 25.09 -1.25
CA ARG A 128 14.87 26.28 -1.75
C ARG A 128 14.43 27.54 -1.00
N GLU A 129 13.12 27.72 -0.83
CA GLU A 129 12.55 28.86 -0.11
C GLU A 129 12.98 28.88 1.37
N ALA A 130 13.10 27.72 2.01
CA ALA A 130 13.55 27.62 3.40
C ALA A 130 15.04 27.96 3.58
N ILE A 131 15.89 27.65 2.59
CA ILE A 131 17.35 27.89 2.63
C ILE A 131 17.70 29.30 2.12
N GLY A 132 16.88 29.86 1.24
CA GLY A 132 17.06 31.20 0.67
C GLY A 132 16.62 32.34 1.60
N ARG A 133 15.76 32.05 2.58
CA ARG A 133 15.53 32.92 3.75
C ARG A 133 16.76 32.94 4.65
#